data_AF-S4RH18-F1
#
_entry.id   AF-S4RH18-F1
#
_cell.length_a   1.000
_cell.length_b   1.000
_cell.length_c   1.000
_cell.angle_alpha   90.00
_cell.angle_beta   90.00
_cell.angle_gamma   90.00
#
_symmetry.space_group_name_H-M   'P 1'
#
loop_
_entity.id
_entity.type
_entity.pdbx_description
1 polymer ?
#
loop_
_entity_poly.entity_id
_entity_poly.type
_entity_poly.pdbx_seq_one_letter_code
_entity_poly.pdbx_strand_id
1 'polypeptide(L)' 'GADLLAVNVDGDMPYDICEEPDTLEHIEGAMAAKGITQETIDDTRSAVERHLMEDVRRAIANGDSLEHRDTQGATLVS' A
#
# COMPACT_ATOMS: atom_id res chain seq x y z
N GLY A 1 2.38 17.47 5.42
CA GLY A 1 2.56 16.53 6.54
C GLY A 1 2.62 15.13 5.96
N ALA A 2 3.33 14.21 6.60
CA ALA A 2 3.43 12.82 6.15
C ALA A 2 2.06 12.12 6.24
N ASP A 3 1.78 11.26 5.25
CA ASP A 3 0.63 10.38 5.27
C ASP A 3 1.02 9.10 6.01
N LEU A 4 0.45 8.91 7.21
CA LEU A 4 0.75 7.79 8.09
C LEU A 4 0.01 6.51 7.70
N LEU A 5 -1.02 6.63 6.86
CA LEU A 5 -1.80 5.52 6.32
C LEU A 5 -1.38 5.16 4.89
N ALA A 6 -0.33 5.81 4.36
CA ALA A 6 0.22 5.42 3.07
C ALA A 6 0.70 3.97 3.14
N VAL A 7 0.28 3.16 2.17
CA VAL A 7 0.71 1.76 2.04
C VAL A 7 1.43 1.58 0.71
N ASN A 8 2.45 0.72 0.70
CA ASN A 8 3.13 0.32 -0.53
C ASN A 8 2.35 -0.77 -1.28
N VAL A 9 2.91 -1.26 -2.39
CA VAL A 9 2.32 -2.35 -3.21
C VAL A 9 2.18 -3.67 -2.46
N ASP A 10 2.96 -3.85 -1.39
CA ASP A 10 2.95 -5.03 -0.52
C ASP A 10 1.97 -4.89 0.67
N GLY A 11 1.35 -3.71 0.84
CA GLY A 11 0.42 -3.41 1.93
C GLY A 11 1.07 -2.94 3.22
N ASP A 12 2.38 -2.72 3.22
CA ASP A 12 3.13 -2.24 4.37
C ASP A 12 2.98 -0.73 4.55
N MET A 13 2.71 -0.31 5.78
CA MET A 13 2.70 1.08 6.21
C MET A 13 4.06 1.51 6.78
N PRO A 14 4.31 2.82 6.94
CA PRO A 14 5.50 3.35 7.59
C PRO A 14 5.82 2.74 8.96
N TYR A 15 4.80 2.31 9.71
CA TYR A 15 4.95 1.62 10.98
C TYR A 15 5.47 0.18 10.82
N ASP A 16 5.03 -0.56 9.79
CA ASP A 16 5.41 -1.97 9.59
C ASP A 16 6.88 -2.13 9.15
N ILE A 17 7.39 -1.14 8.42
CA ILE A 17 8.77 -1.12 7.89
C ILE A 17 9.77 -0.45 8.82
N CYS A 18 9.31 0.24 9.87
CA CYS A 18 10.18 0.97 10.77
C CYS A 18 10.69 0.04 11.87
N GLU A 19 12.01 -0.11 11.96
CA GLU A 19 12.67 -0.96 12.98
C GLU A 19 13.20 -0.14 14.16
N GLU A 20 13.22 1.19 14.06
CA GLU A 20 13.77 2.08 15.07
C GLU A 20 12.71 2.44 16.14
N PRO A 21 12.91 2.05 17.42
CA PRO A 21 11.88 2.20 18.47
C PRO A 21 11.46 3.65 18.72
N ASP A 22 12.40 4.59 18.73
CA ASP A 22 12.12 6.01 18.96
C ASP A 22 11.24 6.56 17.84
N THR A 23 11.55 6.18 16.59
CA THR A 23 10.78 6.60 15.41
C THR A 23 9.39 5.95 15.38
N LEU A 24 9.27 4.70 15.80
CA LEU A 24 7.97 4.02 15.98
C LEU A 24 7.07 4.75 16.96
N GLU A 25 7.58 5.18 18.11
CA GLU A 25 6.80 5.94 19.10
C GLU A 25 6.26 7.26 18.53
N HIS A 26 7.05 7.94 17.69
CA HIS A 26 6.59 9.16 17.00
C HIS A 26 5.49 8.87 15.98
N ILE A 27 5.57 7.75 15.26
CA ILE A 27 4.56 7.32 14.28
C ILE A 27 3.26 6.95 15.01
N GLU A 28 3.34 6.14 16.06
CA GLU A 28 2.20 5.74 16.89
C GLU A 28 1.53 6.95 17.56
N GLY A 29 2.32 7.86 18.13
CA GLY A 29 1.82 9.10 18.72
C GLY A 29 1.11 9.99 17.70
N ALA A 30 1.65 10.10 16.48
CA ALA A 30 1.01 10.85 15.41
C ALA A 30 -0.25 10.16 14.88
N MET A 31 -0.30 8.83 14.85
CA MET A 31 -1.49 8.05 14.53
C MET A 31 -2.59 8.24 15.58
N ALA A 32 -2.25 8.14 16.86
CA ALA A 32 -3.16 8.36 17.97
C ALA A 32 -3.71 9.80 17.98
N ALA A 33 -2.85 10.80 17.71
CA ALA A 33 -3.26 12.20 17.60
C ALA A 33 -4.24 12.46 16.44
N LYS A 34 -4.18 11.64 15.39
CA LYS A 34 -5.11 11.66 14.25
C LYS A 34 -6.34 10.77 14.46
N GLY A 35 -6.43 10.06 15.58
CA GLY A 35 -7.52 9.11 15.85
C GLY A 35 -7.50 7.89 14.95
N ILE A 36 -6.34 7.54 14.39
CA ILE A 36 -6.18 6.35 13.56
C ILE A 36 -6.29 5.11 14.44
N THR A 37 -7.25 4.24 14.12
CA THR A 37 -7.49 2.97 14.81
C THR A 37 -7.00 1.80 13.98
N GLN A 38 -6.88 0.62 14.59
CA GLN A 38 -6.60 -0.61 13.86
C GLN A 38 -7.64 -0.92 12.77
N GLU A 39 -8.91 -0.59 13.01
CA GLU A 39 -9.99 -0.71 12.02
C GLU A 39 -9.72 0.21 10.80
N THR A 40 -9.26 1.44 11.04
CA THR A 40 -8.90 2.38 9.95
C THR A 40 -7.72 1.87 9.12
N ILE A 41 -6.76 1.20 9.78
CA ILE A 41 -5.60 0.57 9.15
C ILE A 41 -6.06 -0.57 8.24
N ASP A 42 -6.89 -1.48 8.76
CA ASP A 42 -7.38 -2.64 8.02
C ASP A 42 -8.27 -2.22 6.83
N ASP A 43 -9.08 -1.17 7.01
CA ASP A 43 -9.88 -0.57 5.94
C ASP A 43 -9.02 0.04 4.83
N THR A 44 -7.92 0.70 5.21
CA THR A 44 -6.98 1.31 4.26
C THR A 44 -6.26 0.25 3.44
N ARG A 45 -5.75 -0.80 4.10
CA ARG A 45 -5.12 -1.95 3.42
C ARG A 45 -6.10 -2.62 2.45
N SER A 46 -7.33 -2.85 2.90
CA SER A 46 -8.40 -3.43 2.06
C SER A 46 -8.78 -2.52 0.88
N ALA A 47 -8.72 -1.20 1.05
CA ALA A 47 -9.00 -0.24 -0.03
C ALA A 47 -7.95 -0.30 -1.14
N VAL A 48 -6.68 -0.51 -0.78
CA VAL A 48 -5.59 -0.65 -1.75
C VAL A 48 -5.72 -1.93 -2.55
N GLU A 49 -6.05 -3.05 -1.91
CA GLU A 49 -6.34 -4.31 -2.61
C GLU A 49 -7.49 -4.14 -3.62
N ARG A 50 -8.55 -3.40 -3.25
CA ARG A 50 -9.68 -3.11 -4.14
C ARG A 50 -9.28 -2.23 -5.32
N HIS A 51 -8.45 -1.21 -5.08
CA HIS A 51 -7.92 -0.35 -6.15
C HIS A 51 -7.03 -1.14 -7.11
N LEU A 52 -6.12 -1.96 -6.59
CA LEU A 52 -5.26 -2.81 -7.41
C LEU A 52 -6.07 -3.81 -8.24
N MET A 53 -7.12 -4.42 -7.68
CA MET A 53 -8.03 -5.27 -8.45
C MET A 53 -8.78 -4.51 -9.54
N GLU A 54 -9.19 -3.26 -9.30
CA GLU A 54 -9.85 -2.44 -10.31
C GLU A 54 -8.90 -2.04 -11.43
N ASP A 55 -7.65 -1.67 -11.10
CA ASP A 55 -6.61 -1.35 -12.07
C ASP A 55 -6.23 -2.55 -12.94
N VAL A 56 -6.11 -3.75 -12.35
CA VAL A 56 -5.90 -5.00 -13.09
C VAL A 56 -7.07 -5.28 -14.03
N ARG A 57 -8.32 -5.11 -13.58
CA ARG A 57 -9.51 -5.29 -14.42
C ARG A 57 -9.56 -4.25 -15.55
N ARG A 58 -9.18 -3.01 -15.29
CA ARG A 58 -9.09 -1.94 -16.30
C ARG A 58 -7.99 -2.24 -17.32
N ALA A 59 -6.82 -2.73 -16.89
CA ALA A 59 -5.73 -3.13 -17.78
C ALA A 59 -6.16 -4.28 -18.71
N ILE A 60 -6.88 -5.29 -18.19
CA ILE A 60 -7.43 -6.39 -18.99
C ILE A 60 -8.52 -5.89 -19.95
N ALA A 61 -9.41 -5.01 -19.49
CA ALA A 61 -10.52 -4.48 -20.30
C ALA A 61 -10.08 -3.52 -21.41
N ASN A 62 -8.97 -2.79 -21.22
CA ASN A 62 -8.41 -1.88 -22.22
C ASN A 62 -7.61 -2.57 -23.32
N GLY A 63 -7.44 -3.90 -23.26
CA GLY A 63 -6.81 -4.67 -24.34
C GLY A 63 -5.37 -4.24 -24.64
N ASP A 64 -4.63 -3.77 -23.63
CA ASP A 64 -3.23 -3.43 -23.82
C ASP A 64 -2.46 -4.72 -24.12
N SER A 65 -1.85 -4.74 -25.30
CA SER A 65 -0.94 -5.81 -25.70
C SER A 65 0.12 -5.97 -24.61
N LEU A 66 0.08 -7.10 -23.92
CA LEU A 66 1.07 -7.60 -22.96
C LEU A 66 2.44 -7.89 -23.62
N GLU A 67 2.92 -7.01 -24.49
CA GLU A 67 4.08 -7.25 -25.34
C GLU A 67 5.20 -6.23 -25.13
N HIS A 68 5.14 -5.32 -24.16
CA HIS A 68 6.30 -4.51 -23.78
C HIS A 68 6.66 -4.71 -22.31
N ARG A 69 7.56 -5.68 -22.11
CA ARG A 69 8.32 -5.89 -20.88
C ARG A 69 9.07 -4.61 -20.54
N ASP A 70 8.76 -4.00 -19.40
CA ASP A 70 9.76 -3.17 -18.75
C ASP A 70 10.86 -4.08 -18.17
N THR A 71 12.06 -3.53 -18.09
CA THR A 71 13.26 -4.19 -17.57
C THR A 71 13.33 -4.16 -16.04
N GLN A 72 12.19 -4.10 -15.33
CA GLN A 72 12.16 -4.15 -13.87
C GLN A 72 11.21 -5.24 -13.35
N GLY A 73 11.47 -6.47 -13.77
CA GLY A 73 11.56 -7.62 -12.85
C GLY A 73 10.33 -8.07 -12.05
N ALA A 74 9.15 -7.47 -12.19
CA ALA A 74 7.93 -7.95 -11.56
C ALA A 74 7.11 -8.76 -12.59
N THR A 75 7.50 -10.02 -12.80
CA THR A 75 6.64 -10.98 -13.50
C THR A 75 5.74 -11.65 -12.46
N LEU A 76 4.44 -11.40 -12.54
CA LEU A 76 3.42 -12.18 -11.81
C LEU A 76 3.50 -13.62 -12.34
N VAL A 77 4.03 -14.53 -11.52
CA VAL A 77 4.27 -15.91 -11.90
C VAL A 77 2.96 -16.69 -12.09
N SER A 78 3.03 -17.63 -13.05
CA SER A 78 2.03 -18.62 -13.46
C SER A 78 1.49 -19.50 -12.35
#